data_AF-A0AAE1MHS1-F1
#
_entry.id   AF-A0AAE1MHS1-F1
#
_cell.length_a   1.000
_cell.length_b   1.000
_cell.length_c   1.000
_cell.angle_alpha   90.00
_cell.angle_beta   90.00
_cell.angle_gamma   90.00
#
_symmetry.space_group_name_H-M   'P 1'
#
loop_
_entity.id
_entity.type
_entity.pdbx_description
1 polymer ?
#
loop_
_entity_poly.entity_id
_entity_poly.type
_entity_poly.pdbx_seq_one_letter_code
_entity_poly.pdbx_strand_id
1 'polypeptide(L)'
;MIMNDLSHVFSSVGRDLNFIDHTSDLGWKEGDRFQPIVVDPSTYLARRSQIFQATEKRPTPEAFKPFTGKLSLLVCCLCCVAQTMASFCMSHAFLTLPGSPWVILSRPFMEFCIFGWDNLPRTLLMYFTNAKLPQEAYFHSVICNAPEFKNTTVNADLRYMIWDNPPKMEPHFLNSSVYDQIAQSGAAFARQFQVNEPVLDLIDEKILRRGRNNAVPGAWCSGRNSWWMDPCSQWGDVNILKPGPQAKKFEETISNLLDDWSSHNNQCQ
;
A
#
# COMPACT_ATOMS: atom_id res chain seq x y z
N MET A 1 -0.98 -15.31 0.98
CA MET A 1 -2.16 -15.75 0.19
C MET A 1 -1.73 -16.01 -1.23
N ILE A 2 -2.47 -16.84 -1.98
CA ILE A 2 -2.24 -17.02 -3.43
C ILE A 2 -3.09 -16.07 -4.27
N MET A 3 -2.78 -15.97 -5.55
CA MET A 3 -3.55 -15.19 -6.52
C MET A 3 -5.05 -15.55 -6.53
N ASN A 4 -5.40 -16.82 -6.34
CA ASN A 4 -6.79 -17.26 -6.29
C ASN A 4 -7.53 -16.76 -5.05
N ASP A 5 -6.86 -16.66 -3.90
CA ASP A 5 -7.46 -16.11 -2.68
C ASP A 5 -7.79 -14.64 -2.89
N LEU A 6 -6.85 -13.86 -3.45
CA LEU A 6 -7.07 -12.45 -3.79
C LEU A 6 -8.21 -12.31 -4.80
N SER A 7 -8.20 -13.11 -5.86
CA SER A 7 -9.23 -13.07 -6.90
C SER A 7 -10.62 -13.42 -6.35
N HIS A 8 -10.70 -14.37 -5.42
CA HIS A 8 -11.94 -14.74 -4.76
C HIS A 8 -12.48 -13.59 -3.92
N VAL A 9 -11.67 -12.99 -3.05
CA VAL A 9 -12.11 -11.88 -2.19
C VAL A 9 -12.46 -10.65 -3.03
N PHE A 10 -11.63 -10.26 -4.00
CA PHE A 10 -11.95 -9.11 -4.86
C PHE A 10 -13.10 -9.37 -5.84
N SER A 11 -13.58 -10.61 -6.00
CA SER A 11 -14.75 -10.89 -6.84
C SER A 11 -16.05 -10.35 -6.25
N SER A 12 -16.12 -10.17 -4.92
CA SER A 12 -17.25 -9.56 -4.22
C SER A 12 -17.11 -8.05 -4.03
N VAL A 13 -15.96 -7.47 -4.40
CA VAL A 13 -15.65 -6.04 -4.24
C VAL A 13 -15.98 -5.29 -5.54
N GLY A 14 -16.45 -4.04 -5.40
CA GLY A 14 -16.67 -3.15 -6.54
C GLY A 14 -15.40 -2.97 -7.38
N ARG A 15 -15.50 -3.18 -8.71
CA ARG A 15 -14.34 -3.14 -9.63
C ARG A 15 -13.79 -1.74 -9.88
N ASP A 16 -14.57 -0.74 -9.52
CA ASP A 16 -14.28 0.69 -9.56
C ASP A 16 -13.57 1.19 -8.30
N LEU A 17 -13.54 0.39 -7.23
CA LEU A 17 -12.88 0.76 -5.97
C LEU A 17 -11.36 0.76 -6.09
N ASN A 18 -10.74 1.72 -5.41
CA ASN A 18 -9.31 1.97 -5.35
C ASN A 18 -8.90 1.92 -3.87
N PHE A 19 -7.88 1.13 -3.54
CA PHE A 19 -7.32 1.06 -2.20
C PHE A 19 -6.02 1.86 -2.17
N ILE A 20 -6.10 3.05 -1.58
CA ILE A 20 -5.01 4.00 -1.52
C ILE A 20 -5.11 4.74 -0.19
N ASP A 21 -4.19 4.40 0.72
CA ASP A 21 -4.07 5.10 2.00
C ASP A 21 -3.60 6.54 1.74
N HIS A 22 -4.27 7.55 2.29
CA HIS A 22 -4.04 8.95 1.95
C HIS A 22 -4.30 9.90 3.12
N THR A 23 -3.60 11.02 3.09
CA THR A 23 -3.79 12.18 3.98
C THR A 23 -3.44 13.47 3.26
N SER A 24 -4.20 14.52 3.54
CA SER A 24 -3.86 15.89 3.13
C SER A 24 -3.09 16.67 4.19
N ASP A 25 -2.94 16.10 5.39
CA ASP A 25 -2.09 16.65 6.44
C ASP A 25 -0.62 16.37 6.08
N LEU A 26 0.03 17.37 5.49
CA LEU A 26 1.40 17.25 4.99
C LEU A 26 2.44 17.48 6.09
N GLY A 27 2.14 18.33 7.08
CA GLY A 27 3.11 18.79 8.08
C GLY A 27 4.45 19.20 7.45
N TRP A 28 5.54 18.62 7.94
CA TRP A 28 6.91 18.88 7.45
C TRP A 28 7.12 18.50 5.96
N LYS A 29 6.30 17.59 5.40
CA LYS A 29 6.44 17.13 4.01
C LYS A 29 6.23 18.28 3.02
N GLU A 30 5.46 19.29 3.39
CA GLU A 30 5.22 20.45 2.52
C GLU A 30 6.53 21.14 2.12
N GLY A 31 7.32 21.54 3.12
CA GLY A 31 8.59 22.24 2.92
C GLY A 31 9.73 21.37 2.42
N ASP A 32 9.71 20.06 2.71
CA ASP A 32 10.76 19.14 2.27
C ASP A 32 10.49 18.51 0.89
N ARG A 33 9.24 18.22 0.54
CA ARG A 33 8.91 17.39 -0.63
C ARG A 33 8.23 18.14 -1.77
N PHE A 34 7.41 19.14 -1.47
CA PHE A 34 6.60 19.84 -2.48
C PHE A 34 7.17 21.19 -2.89
N GLN A 35 7.71 21.95 -1.92
CA GLN A 35 8.34 23.24 -2.20
C GLN A 35 9.70 23.14 -2.91
N PRO A 36 10.56 22.13 -2.65
CA PRO A 36 11.81 21.99 -3.40
C PRO A 36 11.56 21.51 -4.84
N ILE A 37 12.37 22.02 -5.77
CA ILE A 37 12.31 21.63 -7.17
C ILE A 37 13.42 20.62 -7.45
N VAL A 38 13.04 19.38 -7.73
CA VAL A 38 13.96 18.32 -8.14
C VAL A 38 14.17 18.40 -9.65
N VAL A 39 15.42 18.37 -10.07
CA VAL A 39 15.82 18.35 -11.48
C VAL A 39 16.53 17.04 -11.75
N ASP A 40 15.95 16.25 -12.66
CA ASP A 40 16.58 15.06 -13.20
C ASP A 40 17.07 15.34 -14.63
N PRO A 41 18.38 15.58 -14.84
CA PRO A 41 18.89 15.88 -16.17
C PRO A 41 18.78 14.72 -17.14
N SER A 42 18.58 13.48 -16.67
CA SER A 42 18.37 12.34 -17.56
C SER A 42 17.06 12.42 -18.35
N THR A 43 16.14 13.30 -17.96
CA THR A 43 14.90 13.56 -18.68
C THR A 43 15.08 14.41 -19.95
N TYR A 44 16.14 15.22 -20.04
CA TYR A 44 16.36 16.14 -21.18
C TYR A 44 17.79 16.14 -21.73
N LEU A 45 18.74 15.49 -21.07
CA LEU A 45 20.11 15.31 -21.56
C LEU A 45 20.35 13.84 -21.95
N ALA A 46 21.03 13.64 -23.07
CA ALA A 46 21.45 12.31 -23.52
C ALA A 46 22.43 11.63 -22.53
N ARG A 47 23.19 12.42 -21.76
CA ARG A 47 24.12 11.92 -20.74
C ARG A 47 23.44 11.90 -19.38
N ARG A 48 23.38 10.73 -18.76
CA ARG A 48 22.91 10.60 -17.38
C ARG A 48 23.85 11.34 -16.44
N SER A 49 23.31 12.27 -15.66
CA SER A 49 23.99 12.94 -14.56
C SER A 49 23.15 12.79 -13.28
N GLN A 50 23.73 13.21 -12.15
CA GLN A 50 23.09 13.07 -10.85
C GLN A 50 21.90 14.02 -10.72
N ILE A 51 20.80 13.52 -10.14
CA ILE A 51 19.64 14.32 -9.75
C ILE A 51 20.06 15.36 -8.72
N PHE A 52 19.61 16.60 -8.87
CA PHE A 52 19.90 17.68 -7.92
C PHE A 52 18.63 18.48 -7.58
N GLN A 53 18.71 19.30 -6.53
CA GLN A 53 17.66 20.23 -6.15
C GLN A 53 18.04 21.64 -6.58
N ALA A 54 17.10 22.37 -7.19
CA ALA A 54 17.32 23.77 -7.53
C ALA A 54 17.46 24.64 -6.27
N THR A 55 18.18 25.74 -6.38
CA THR A 55 18.36 26.72 -5.29
C THR A 55 17.03 27.40 -4.94
N GLU A 56 16.23 27.70 -5.96
CA GLU A 56 14.91 28.30 -5.81
C GLU A 56 13.86 27.26 -5.40
N LYS A 57 12.93 27.69 -4.55
CA LYS A 57 11.77 26.90 -4.15
C LYS A 57 10.51 27.44 -4.81
N ARG A 58 9.50 26.59 -4.95
CA ARG A 58 8.17 26.99 -5.38
C ARG A 58 7.18 27.00 -4.21
N PRO A 59 6.14 27.85 -4.25
CA PRO A 59 5.02 27.73 -3.33
C PRO A 59 4.22 26.45 -3.61
N THR A 60 3.50 25.99 -2.59
CA THR A 60 2.51 24.91 -2.73
C THR A 60 1.40 25.36 -3.69
N PRO A 61 0.96 24.51 -4.64
CA PRO A 61 0.02 24.91 -5.67
C PRO A 61 -1.36 25.22 -5.10
N GLU A 62 -1.99 26.28 -5.61
CA GLU A 62 -3.38 26.63 -5.27
C GLU A 62 -4.40 25.89 -6.17
N ALA A 63 -3.96 25.40 -7.34
CA ALA A 63 -4.82 24.77 -8.34
C ALA A 63 -5.31 23.37 -7.93
N PHE A 64 -4.62 22.70 -7.00
CA PHE A 64 -5.00 21.39 -6.49
C PHE A 64 -4.42 21.18 -5.08
N LYS A 65 -5.06 20.33 -4.29
CA LYS A 65 -4.57 19.98 -2.95
C LYS A 65 -3.60 18.79 -3.04
N PRO A 66 -2.34 18.89 -2.59
CA PRO A 66 -1.47 17.72 -2.54
C PRO A 66 -1.93 16.73 -1.46
N PHE A 67 -1.84 15.45 -1.77
CA PHE A 67 -2.08 14.34 -0.86
C PHE A 67 -0.87 13.41 -0.86
N THR A 68 -0.65 12.72 0.27
CA THR A 68 0.42 11.72 0.40
C THR A 68 -0.12 10.48 1.06
N GLY A 69 0.56 9.34 0.89
CA GLY A 69 0.27 8.17 1.68
C GLY A 69 0.28 8.47 3.19
N LYS A 70 -0.71 7.99 3.93
CA LYS A 70 -0.64 8.02 5.39
C LYS A 70 0.28 6.87 5.84
N LEU A 71 0.76 6.98 7.07
CA LEU A 71 1.44 5.88 7.73
C LEU A 71 0.68 5.59 9.02
N SER A 72 -0.21 4.59 8.97
CA SER A 72 -0.91 4.15 10.17
C SER A 72 0.04 3.34 11.04
N LEU A 73 0.61 3.97 12.07
CA LEU A 73 1.25 3.27 13.19
C LEU A 73 0.17 2.56 14.03
N LEU A 74 -0.25 1.37 13.62
CA LEU A 74 -1.14 0.51 14.41
C LEU A 74 -0.51 0.07 15.77
N VAL A 75 0.76 0.39 16.03
CA VAL A 75 1.47 0.08 17.28
C VAL A 75 1.32 1.16 18.36
N CYS A 76 0.59 2.25 18.12
CA CYS A 76 0.44 3.30 19.15
C CYS A 76 -0.50 2.92 20.32
N CYS A 77 -1.45 2.00 20.11
CA CYS A 77 -2.47 1.70 21.13
C CYS A 77 -1.97 0.92 22.36
N LEU A 78 -0.82 0.21 22.29
CA LEU A 78 -0.36 -0.60 23.43
C LEU A 78 0.43 0.20 24.48
N CYS A 79 0.96 1.38 24.16
CA CYS A 79 1.68 2.21 25.14
C CYS A 79 0.78 3.23 25.86
N CYS A 80 -0.39 3.58 25.32
CA CYS A 80 -1.28 4.58 25.92
C CYS A 80 -2.07 4.07 27.15
N VAL A 81 -1.95 2.79 27.52
CA VAL A 81 -2.62 2.23 28.71
C VAL A 81 -1.93 2.65 30.02
N ALA A 82 -0.70 3.20 29.96
CA ALA A 82 -0.08 3.84 31.12
C ALA A 82 -0.56 5.30 31.24
N GLN A 83 -1.73 5.49 31.85
CA GLN A 83 -2.27 6.79 32.27
C GLN A 83 -1.30 7.46 33.26
N THR A 84 -0.37 8.29 32.77
CA THR A 84 0.24 9.36 33.59
C THR A 84 1.02 10.44 32.81
N MET A 85 1.11 10.40 31.47
CA MET A 85 1.90 11.39 30.71
C MET A 85 1.18 11.98 29.48
N ALA A 86 -0.13 12.22 29.60
CA ALA A 86 -0.92 12.87 28.54
C ALA A 86 -0.41 14.30 28.20
N SER A 87 0.28 14.97 29.11
CA SER A 87 0.73 16.36 28.91
C SER A 87 2.10 16.51 28.24
N PHE A 88 2.90 15.45 28.10
CA PHE A 88 4.24 15.53 27.49
C PHE A 88 4.27 15.08 26.02
N CYS A 89 3.20 14.46 25.54
CA CYS A 89 3.09 13.95 24.17
C CYS A 89 2.77 15.03 23.11
N MET A 90 2.25 16.20 23.52
CA MET A 90 1.76 17.21 22.58
C MET A 90 2.84 18.16 22.03
N SER A 91 4.07 18.17 22.56
CA SER A 91 5.02 19.26 22.24
C SER A 91 6.18 18.88 21.33
N HIS A 92 6.42 17.61 21.02
CA HIS A 92 7.58 17.20 20.19
C HIS A 92 7.33 16.01 19.23
N ALA A 93 6.10 15.50 19.09
CA ALA A 93 5.79 14.46 18.12
C ALA A 93 5.43 15.05 16.74
N PHE A 94 6.31 15.88 16.17
CA PHE A 94 6.31 16.13 14.73
C PHE A 94 6.84 14.87 14.05
N LEU A 95 6.00 13.84 13.98
CA LEU A 95 6.33 12.53 13.45
C LEU A 95 6.69 12.65 11.96
N THR A 96 7.97 12.43 11.63
CA THR A 96 8.46 12.40 10.25
C THR A 96 8.08 11.09 9.56
N LEU A 97 6.79 10.84 9.36
CA LEU A 97 6.32 9.62 8.69
C LEU A 97 6.46 9.76 7.18
N PRO A 98 7.27 8.94 6.47
CA PRO A 98 7.17 8.85 5.02
C PRO A 98 5.77 8.36 4.61
N GLY A 99 5.29 8.72 3.43
CA GLY A 99 4.00 8.24 2.94
C GLY A 99 4.12 6.85 2.31
N SER A 100 3.06 6.05 2.31
CA SER A 100 3.06 4.80 1.55
C SER A 100 3.06 5.11 0.05
N PRO A 101 4.03 4.62 -0.75
CA PRO A 101 4.01 4.75 -2.21
C PRO A 101 3.07 3.73 -2.88
N TRP A 102 2.42 2.91 -2.08
CA TRP A 102 1.77 1.72 -2.58
C TRP A 102 0.27 1.86 -2.71
N VAL A 103 -0.23 1.39 -3.85
CA VAL A 103 -1.62 1.60 -4.26
C VAL A 103 -2.18 0.34 -4.91
N ILE A 104 -3.49 0.17 -4.84
CA ILE A 104 -4.25 -0.78 -5.65
C ILE A 104 -5.31 0.05 -6.38
N LEU A 105 -5.15 0.16 -7.69
CA LEU A 105 -5.94 1.08 -8.51
C LEU A 105 -6.86 0.30 -9.45
N SER A 106 -8.08 0.79 -9.57
CA SER A 106 -9.08 0.27 -10.50
C SER A 106 -8.68 0.60 -11.96
N ARG A 107 -9.17 -0.22 -12.89
CA ARG A 107 -8.99 0.04 -14.33
C ARG A 107 -9.60 1.40 -14.74
N PRO A 108 -10.83 1.77 -14.35
CA PRO A 108 -11.40 3.08 -14.70
C PRO A 108 -10.53 4.26 -14.26
N PHE A 109 -9.95 4.20 -13.06
CA PHE A 109 -9.05 5.26 -12.59
C PHE A 109 -7.74 5.33 -13.39
N MET A 110 -7.18 4.18 -13.75
CA MET A 110 -6.00 4.14 -14.62
C MET A 110 -6.29 4.67 -16.02
N GLU A 111 -7.46 4.34 -16.59
CA GLU A 111 -7.92 4.89 -17.86
C GLU A 111 -8.11 6.41 -17.78
N PHE A 112 -8.64 6.93 -16.67
CA PHE A 112 -8.70 8.37 -16.41
C PHE A 112 -7.31 9.01 -16.39
N CYS A 113 -6.33 8.39 -15.71
CA CYS A 113 -4.96 8.91 -15.66
C CYS A 113 -4.25 8.95 -17.02
N ILE A 114 -4.54 7.98 -17.90
CA ILE A 114 -3.84 7.81 -19.20
C ILE A 114 -4.58 8.53 -20.33
N PHE A 115 -5.88 8.29 -20.44
CA PHE A 115 -6.73 8.73 -21.56
C PHE A 115 -7.71 9.84 -21.18
N GLY A 116 -7.71 10.28 -19.92
CA GLY A 116 -8.59 11.35 -19.46
C GLY A 116 -8.46 12.60 -20.33
N TRP A 117 -9.61 13.16 -20.70
CA TRP A 117 -9.68 14.45 -21.39
C TRP A 117 -9.38 15.60 -20.44
N ASP A 118 -9.62 15.39 -19.13
CA ASP A 118 -9.26 16.32 -18.07
C ASP A 118 -7.74 16.62 -18.08
N ASN A 119 -7.41 17.88 -17.82
CA ASN A 119 -6.03 18.30 -17.66
C ASN A 119 -5.46 17.97 -16.29
N LEU A 120 -6.29 17.59 -15.30
CA LEU A 120 -5.87 17.32 -13.93
C LEU A 120 -4.71 16.29 -13.85
N PRO A 121 -4.82 15.05 -14.38
CA PRO A 121 -3.70 14.11 -14.35
C PRO A 121 -2.43 14.64 -15.02
N ARG A 122 -2.58 15.36 -16.15
CA ARG A 122 -1.44 15.95 -16.88
C ARG A 122 -0.77 17.07 -16.07
N THR A 123 -1.55 17.96 -15.47
CA THR A 123 -1.07 19.06 -14.63
C THR A 123 -0.34 18.51 -13.41
N LEU A 124 -0.92 17.52 -12.72
CA LEU A 124 -0.27 16.89 -11.57
C LEU A 124 0.99 16.14 -12.00
N LEU A 125 0.98 15.46 -13.15
CA LEU A 125 2.17 14.76 -13.66
C LEU A 125 3.32 15.74 -13.87
N MET A 126 3.06 16.87 -14.55
CA MET A 126 4.03 17.94 -14.76
C MET A 126 4.51 18.57 -13.45
N TYR A 127 3.65 18.63 -12.43
CA TYR A 127 4.05 19.15 -11.12
C TYR A 127 4.96 18.17 -10.35
N PHE A 128 4.62 16.88 -10.37
CA PHE A 128 5.29 15.83 -9.60
C PHE A 128 6.57 15.32 -10.27
N THR A 129 6.79 15.55 -11.57
CA THR A 129 8.09 15.25 -12.22
C THR A 129 9.26 15.95 -11.54
N ASN A 130 8.99 17.12 -10.92
CA ASN A 130 10.00 17.94 -10.26
C ASN A 130 9.81 17.99 -8.73
N ALA A 131 9.13 17.00 -8.14
CA ALA A 131 8.94 16.85 -6.70
C ALA A 131 9.79 15.71 -6.13
N LYS A 132 10.07 15.72 -4.82
CA LYS A 132 10.70 14.56 -4.17
C LYS A 132 9.68 13.44 -3.95
N LEU A 133 10.11 12.20 -4.17
CA LEU A 133 9.32 10.99 -3.92
C LEU A 133 7.90 11.07 -4.55
N PRO A 134 7.78 11.38 -5.85
CA PRO A 134 6.48 11.59 -6.49
C PRO A 134 5.55 10.36 -6.41
N GLN A 135 6.12 9.16 -6.31
CA GLN A 135 5.36 7.93 -6.11
C GLN A 135 4.53 7.90 -4.81
N GLU A 136 4.91 8.67 -3.78
CA GLU A 136 4.17 8.78 -2.52
C GLU A 136 3.04 9.82 -2.57
N ALA A 137 2.89 10.56 -3.67
CA ALA A 137 1.99 11.71 -3.73
C ALA A 137 1.15 11.81 -5.01
N TYR A 138 1.65 11.35 -6.17
CA TYR A 138 1.00 11.52 -7.46
C TYR A 138 -0.41 10.91 -7.49
N PHE A 139 -0.54 9.59 -7.31
CA PHE A 139 -1.85 8.93 -7.38
C PHE A 139 -2.79 9.39 -6.27
N HIS A 140 -2.26 9.62 -5.07
CA HIS A 140 -3.00 10.17 -3.92
C HIS A 140 -3.62 11.52 -4.28
N SER A 141 -2.84 12.40 -4.90
CA SER A 141 -3.30 13.73 -5.27
C SER A 141 -4.27 13.68 -6.45
N VAL A 142 -4.01 12.86 -7.46
CA VAL A 142 -4.91 12.75 -8.62
C VAL A 142 -6.28 12.23 -8.19
N ILE A 143 -6.34 11.13 -7.45
CA ILE A 143 -7.61 10.50 -7.08
C ILE A 143 -8.45 11.40 -6.16
N CYS A 144 -7.81 12.10 -5.22
CA CYS A 144 -8.51 12.95 -4.27
C CYS A 144 -8.95 14.31 -4.82
N ASN A 145 -8.30 14.80 -5.89
CA ASN A 145 -8.74 16.00 -6.59
C ASN A 145 -9.72 15.69 -7.73
N ALA A 146 -9.89 14.42 -8.12
CA ALA A 146 -10.86 14.02 -9.13
C ALA A 146 -12.22 13.71 -8.48
N PRO A 147 -13.25 14.55 -8.68
CA PRO A 147 -14.55 14.41 -7.99
C PRO A 147 -15.24 13.08 -8.31
N GLU A 148 -15.03 12.55 -9.51
CA GLU A 148 -15.57 11.28 -10.00
C GLU A 148 -15.09 10.07 -9.18
N PHE A 149 -13.91 10.15 -8.57
CA PHE A 149 -13.28 9.02 -7.85
C PHE A 149 -13.36 9.12 -6.33
N LYS A 150 -13.85 10.25 -5.77
CA LYS A 150 -13.97 10.44 -4.31
C LYS A 150 -14.77 9.34 -3.62
N ASN A 151 -15.87 8.91 -4.24
CA ASN A 151 -16.72 7.82 -3.75
C ASN A 151 -16.25 6.44 -4.18
N THR A 152 -15.03 6.30 -4.69
CA THR A 152 -14.43 5.00 -5.05
C THR A 152 -13.05 4.83 -4.42
N THR A 153 -12.72 5.69 -3.46
CA THR A 153 -11.41 5.72 -2.81
C THR A 153 -11.53 5.18 -1.39
N VAL A 154 -10.99 3.99 -1.16
CA VAL A 154 -10.89 3.33 0.14
C VAL A 154 -9.53 3.64 0.74
N ASN A 155 -9.52 4.19 1.95
CA ASN A 155 -8.32 4.63 2.66
C ASN A 155 -7.55 3.46 3.30
N ALA A 156 -6.93 2.61 2.49
CA ALA A 156 -6.16 1.44 2.94
C ALA A 156 -5.09 1.04 1.92
N ASP A 157 -3.92 0.56 2.37
CA ASP A 157 -2.84 0.08 1.49
C ASP A 157 -2.76 -1.47 1.39
N LEU A 158 -3.54 -2.17 2.24
CA LEU A 158 -3.61 -3.64 2.37
C LEU A 158 -2.26 -4.33 2.65
N ARG A 159 -1.26 -3.62 3.18
CA ARG A 159 0.06 -4.15 3.52
C ARG A 159 0.29 -4.15 5.03
N TYR A 160 0.88 -5.23 5.50
CA TYR A 160 1.43 -5.31 6.84
C TYR A 160 2.87 -4.77 6.86
N MET A 161 3.11 -3.75 7.67
CA MET A 161 4.42 -3.13 7.88
C MET A 161 4.59 -2.77 9.35
N ILE A 162 5.80 -2.98 9.87
CA ILE A 162 6.19 -2.51 11.19
C ILE A 162 7.17 -1.36 10.99
N TRP A 163 6.96 -0.26 11.71
CA TRP A 163 7.84 0.91 11.67
C TRP A 163 8.61 1.05 12.97
N ASP A 164 9.87 1.48 12.86
CA ASP A 164 10.65 1.92 14.02
C ASP A 164 9.99 3.17 14.64
N ASN A 165 10.29 3.45 15.91
CA ASN A 165 9.93 4.71 16.55
C ASN A 165 11.21 5.48 16.97
N PRO A 166 11.53 6.63 16.34
CA PRO A 166 10.80 7.28 15.25
C PRO A 166 10.88 6.49 13.92
N PRO A 167 9.91 6.69 13.00
CA PRO A 167 9.91 6.06 11.69
C PRO A 167 11.16 6.44 10.90
N LYS A 168 11.81 5.44 10.28
CA LYS A 168 12.88 5.66 9.30
C LYS A 168 12.30 5.83 7.89
N MET A 169 13.17 5.96 6.89
CA MET A 169 12.77 6.04 5.47
C MET A 169 12.06 4.77 4.99
N GLU A 170 12.44 3.62 5.53
CA GLU A 170 11.85 2.33 5.18
C GLU A 170 11.38 1.59 6.45
N PRO A 171 10.36 0.71 6.32
CA PRO A 171 9.85 -0.05 7.44
C PRO A 171 10.89 -1.05 7.96
N HIS A 172 10.69 -1.50 9.19
CA HIS A 172 11.51 -2.50 9.86
C HIS A 172 11.49 -3.83 9.08
N PHE A 173 12.61 -4.55 9.09
CA PHE A 173 12.68 -5.88 8.50
C PHE A 173 11.90 -6.89 9.35
N LEU A 174 10.89 -7.49 8.75
CA LEU A 174 10.06 -8.52 9.37
C LEU A 174 10.86 -9.82 9.49
N ASN A 175 10.78 -10.44 10.66
CA ASN A 175 11.49 -11.68 11.01
C ASN A 175 10.50 -12.72 11.56
N SER A 176 11.02 -13.88 11.98
CA SER A 176 10.17 -14.99 12.44
C SER A 176 9.36 -14.70 13.72
N SER A 177 9.79 -13.77 14.57
CA SER A 177 9.08 -13.47 15.83
C SER A 177 7.76 -12.74 15.61
N VAL A 178 7.62 -12.05 14.48
CA VAL A 178 6.40 -11.31 14.10
C VAL A 178 5.49 -12.11 13.17
N TYR A 179 5.79 -13.38 12.92
CA TYR A 179 5.01 -14.26 12.05
C TYR A 179 3.52 -14.28 12.43
N ASP A 180 3.20 -14.44 13.72
CA ASP A 180 1.81 -14.53 14.17
C ASP A 180 1.05 -13.23 13.91
N GLN A 181 1.73 -12.08 14.03
CA GLN A 181 1.14 -10.77 13.73
C GLN A 181 0.85 -10.65 12.23
N ILE A 182 1.78 -11.09 11.36
CA ILE A 182 1.57 -11.13 9.90
C ILE A 182 0.36 -12.01 9.58
N ALA A 183 0.31 -13.22 10.12
CA ALA A 183 -0.76 -14.20 9.86
C ALA A 183 -2.12 -13.83 10.46
N GLN A 184 -2.17 -12.88 11.41
CA GLN A 184 -3.39 -12.36 12.02
C GLN A 184 -3.82 -11.01 11.45
N SER A 185 -2.93 -10.28 10.80
CA SER A 185 -3.20 -8.93 10.28
C SER A 185 -4.34 -8.85 9.27
N GLY A 186 -4.62 -9.95 8.56
CA GLY A 186 -5.56 -9.98 7.44
C GLY A 186 -5.08 -9.18 6.22
N ALA A 187 -3.85 -8.66 6.22
CA ALA A 187 -3.30 -7.90 5.11
C ALA A 187 -3.01 -8.78 3.89
N ALA A 188 -3.15 -8.22 2.70
CA ALA A 188 -2.86 -8.92 1.43
C ALA A 188 -1.37 -9.15 1.21
N PHE A 189 -0.57 -8.17 1.62
CA PHE A 189 0.89 -8.17 1.45
C PHE A 189 1.58 -7.84 2.76
N ALA A 190 2.90 -8.07 2.82
CA ALA A 190 3.73 -7.65 3.94
C ALA A 190 5.09 -7.17 3.41
N ARG A 191 5.70 -6.18 4.07
CA ARG A 191 7.09 -5.77 3.80
C ARG A 191 7.75 -5.12 5.03
N GLN A 192 9.08 -5.05 5.10
CA GLN A 192 10.06 -5.66 4.20
C GLN A 192 10.72 -6.90 4.80
N PHE A 193 11.25 -7.77 3.97
CA PHE A 193 11.93 -9.00 4.39
C PHE A 193 13.39 -8.94 3.94
N GLN A 194 14.31 -9.44 4.76
CA GLN A 194 15.68 -9.62 4.28
C GLN A 194 15.73 -10.82 3.33
N VAL A 195 16.74 -10.84 2.47
CA VAL A 195 16.97 -11.99 1.59
C VAL A 195 17.22 -13.24 2.44
N ASN A 196 16.50 -14.32 2.14
CA ASN A 196 16.57 -15.60 2.86
C ASN A 196 16.16 -15.54 4.34
N GLU A 197 15.26 -14.62 4.71
CA GLU A 197 14.69 -14.60 6.06
C GLU A 197 13.84 -15.84 6.36
N PRO A 198 14.05 -16.54 7.50
CA PRO A 198 13.30 -17.75 7.85
C PRO A 198 11.78 -17.55 7.96
N VAL A 199 11.30 -16.32 8.16
CA VAL A 199 9.85 -16.04 8.15
C VAL A 199 9.21 -16.34 6.81
N LEU A 200 9.96 -16.25 5.70
CA LEU A 200 9.47 -16.59 4.36
C LEU A 200 9.16 -18.09 4.27
N ASP A 201 10.01 -18.94 4.85
CA ASP A 201 9.77 -20.39 4.92
C ASP A 201 8.53 -20.69 5.79
N LEU A 202 8.35 -19.97 6.90
CA LEU A 202 7.14 -20.08 7.73
C LEU A 202 5.87 -19.68 6.98
N ILE A 203 5.93 -18.64 6.14
CA ILE A 203 4.81 -18.23 5.28
C ILE A 203 4.52 -19.31 4.23
N ASP A 204 5.54 -19.81 3.55
CA ASP A 204 5.40 -20.88 2.56
C ASP A 204 4.76 -22.14 3.19
N GLU A 205 5.25 -22.57 4.36
CA GLU A 205 4.77 -23.78 5.03
C GLU A 205 3.38 -23.60 5.65
N LYS A 206 3.17 -22.54 6.42
CA LYS A 206 1.96 -22.41 7.27
C LYS A 206 0.82 -21.65 6.60
N ILE A 207 1.12 -20.66 5.76
CA ILE A 207 0.11 -19.86 5.04
C ILE A 207 -0.19 -20.49 3.68
N LEU A 208 0.85 -20.74 2.87
CA LEU A 208 0.69 -21.25 1.51
C LEU A 208 0.58 -22.79 1.45
N ARG A 209 0.95 -23.50 2.53
CA ARG A 209 0.94 -24.97 2.60
C ARG A 209 1.76 -25.60 1.49
N ARG A 210 2.91 -24.98 1.19
CA ARG A 210 3.82 -25.34 0.12
C ARG A 210 5.11 -25.90 0.70
N GLY A 211 5.56 -27.05 0.18
CA GLY A 211 6.88 -27.59 0.47
C GLY A 211 7.99 -26.84 -0.30
N ARG A 212 9.24 -26.98 0.15
CA ARG A 212 10.40 -26.36 -0.52
C ARG A 212 10.43 -26.77 -2.00
N ASN A 213 10.55 -25.78 -2.89
CA ASN A 213 10.58 -25.93 -4.36
C ASN A 213 9.28 -26.45 -5.02
N ASN A 214 8.19 -26.64 -4.28
CA ASN A 214 6.92 -27.06 -4.87
C ASN A 214 6.10 -25.85 -5.34
N ALA A 215 5.12 -26.06 -6.21
CA ALA A 215 4.13 -25.02 -6.52
C ALA A 215 3.16 -24.86 -5.33
N VAL A 216 2.59 -23.67 -5.15
CA VAL A 216 1.56 -23.49 -4.12
C VAL A 216 0.31 -24.27 -4.53
N PRO A 217 -0.22 -25.18 -3.69
CA PRO A 217 -1.39 -25.95 -4.05
C PRO A 217 -2.64 -25.07 -4.12
N GLY A 218 -3.30 -25.10 -5.27
CA GLY A 218 -4.58 -24.45 -5.53
C GLY A 218 -5.70 -25.44 -5.79
N ALA A 219 -6.91 -24.94 -6.05
CA ALA A 219 -8.06 -25.78 -6.40
C ALA A 219 -7.87 -26.53 -7.73
N TRP A 220 -6.97 -26.04 -8.59
CA TRP A 220 -6.59 -26.67 -9.85
C TRP A 220 -5.69 -27.91 -9.65
N CYS A 221 -5.15 -28.16 -8.46
CA CYS A 221 -4.33 -29.34 -8.20
C CYS A 221 -5.25 -30.56 -8.01
N SER A 222 -5.38 -31.39 -9.05
CA SER A 222 -6.31 -32.52 -9.13
C SER A 222 -5.62 -33.87 -8.87
N GLY A 223 -4.31 -33.87 -8.65
CA GLY A 223 -3.53 -35.07 -8.31
C GLY A 223 -3.88 -35.63 -6.93
N ARG A 224 -3.68 -36.94 -6.77
CA ARG A 224 -3.94 -37.63 -5.51
C ARG A 224 -2.90 -37.19 -4.47
N ASN A 225 -3.36 -36.55 -3.40
CA ASN A 225 -2.49 -36.14 -2.30
C ASN A 225 -1.93 -37.38 -1.58
N SER A 226 -0.62 -37.62 -1.71
CA SER A 226 0.09 -38.68 -1.01
C SER A 226 1.48 -38.20 -0.60
N TRP A 227 2.08 -38.87 0.39
CA TRP A 227 3.39 -38.45 0.92
C TRP A 227 4.52 -38.36 -0.11
N TRP A 228 4.38 -39.07 -1.25
CA TRP A 228 5.40 -39.15 -2.30
C TRP A 228 5.01 -38.42 -3.58
N MET A 229 3.80 -37.87 -3.65
CA MET A 229 3.24 -37.36 -4.91
C MET A 229 2.65 -35.98 -4.67
N ASP A 230 3.22 -34.99 -5.36
CA ASP A 230 2.71 -33.62 -5.32
C ASP A 230 1.31 -33.59 -5.97
N PRO A 231 0.25 -33.16 -5.24
CA PRO A 231 -1.10 -33.04 -5.80
C PRO A 231 -1.16 -32.10 -7.01
N CYS A 232 -0.19 -31.20 -7.19
CA CYS A 232 -0.08 -30.31 -8.34
C CYS A 232 0.67 -30.91 -9.53
N SER A 233 1.00 -32.21 -9.51
CA SER A 233 1.55 -32.93 -10.67
C SER A 233 0.50 -33.15 -11.77
N GLN A 234 -0.79 -33.10 -11.42
CA GLN A 234 -1.90 -33.13 -12.36
C GLN A 234 -2.73 -31.86 -12.18
N TRP A 235 -3.10 -31.24 -13.31
CA TRP A 235 -3.84 -29.99 -13.33
C TRP A 235 -5.28 -30.25 -13.78
N GLY A 236 -6.23 -29.69 -13.03
CA GLY A 236 -7.65 -29.66 -13.33
C GLY A 236 -8.05 -28.30 -13.88
N ASP A 237 -9.31 -27.91 -13.64
CA ASP A 237 -9.82 -26.62 -14.08
C ASP A 237 -9.20 -25.46 -13.28
N VAL A 238 -8.56 -24.54 -14.01
CA VAL A 238 -7.89 -23.35 -13.47
C VAL A 238 -8.86 -22.26 -13.03
N ASN A 239 -10.12 -22.32 -13.46
CA ASN A 239 -11.13 -21.31 -13.13
C ASN A 239 -11.80 -21.57 -11.78
N ILE A 240 -11.52 -22.70 -11.12
CA ILE A 240 -12.07 -23.01 -9.81
C ILE A 240 -11.32 -22.19 -8.74
N LEU A 241 -12.06 -21.35 -8.04
CA LEU A 241 -11.57 -20.59 -6.88
C LEU A 241 -12.04 -21.29 -5.61
N LYS A 242 -11.09 -21.79 -4.79
CA LYS A 242 -11.37 -22.34 -3.47
C LYS A 242 -10.61 -21.53 -2.43
N PRO A 243 -11.29 -20.67 -1.64
CA PRO A 243 -10.62 -19.81 -0.67
C PRO A 243 -9.95 -20.63 0.44
N GLY A 244 -8.70 -20.28 0.75
CA GLY A 244 -8.00 -20.78 1.94
C GLY A 244 -8.46 -20.10 3.23
N PRO A 245 -7.96 -20.54 4.41
CA PRO A 245 -8.25 -19.89 5.69
C PRO A 245 -7.82 -18.42 5.73
N GLN A 246 -6.72 -18.07 5.05
CA GLN A 246 -6.25 -16.69 4.97
C GLN A 246 -7.12 -15.81 4.08
N ALA A 247 -7.76 -16.39 3.04
CA ALA A 247 -8.72 -15.66 2.22
C ALA A 247 -9.93 -15.18 3.04
N LYS A 248 -10.44 -16.01 3.95
CA LYS A 248 -11.54 -15.63 4.85
C LYS A 248 -11.18 -14.47 5.77
N LYS A 249 -9.97 -14.49 6.34
CA LYS A 249 -9.48 -13.36 7.16
C LYS A 249 -9.38 -12.08 6.33
N PHE A 250 -8.86 -12.19 5.11
CA PHE A 250 -8.77 -11.04 4.22
C PHE A 250 -10.14 -10.52 3.80
N GLU A 251 -11.11 -11.41 3.57
CA GLU A 251 -12.51 -11.06 3.31
C GLU A 251 -13.13 -10.29 4.48
N GLU A 252 -12.89 -10.72 5.72
CA GLU A 252 -13.30 -9.99 6.93
C GLU A 252 -12.65 -8.60 6.99
N THR A 253 -11.34 -8.50 6.74
CA THR A 253 -10.64 -7.20 6.68
C THR A 253 -11.22 -6.27 5.62
N ILE A 254 -11.46 -6.78 4.40
CA ILE A 254 -12.06 -5.99 3.32
C ILE A 254 -13.47 -5.55 3.68
N SER A 255 -14.29 -6.43 4.25
CA SER A 255 -15.65 -6.09 4.67
C SER A 255 -15.64 -4.95 5.69
N ASN A 256 -14.79 -5.05 6.73
CA ASN A 256 -14.63 -3.98 7.72
C ASN A 256 -14.18 -2.66 7.09
N LEU A 257 -13.24 -2.70 6.14
CA LEU A 257 -12.77 -1.50 5.44
C LEU A 257 -13.88 -0.86 4.59
N LEU A 258 -14.74 -1.66 3.96
CA LEU A 258 -15.87 -1.17 3.17
C LEU A 258 -16.98 -0.62 4.04
N ASP A 259 -17.24 -1.23 5.20
CA ASP A 259 -18.20 -0.73 6.20
C ASP A 259 -17.73 0.63 6.75
N ASP A 260 -16.44 0.74 7.13
CA ASP A 260 -15.82 2.00 7.56
C ASP A 260 -15.85 3.04 6.46
N TRP A 261 -15.54 2.66 5.22
CA TRP A 261 -15.60 3.55 4.06
C TRP A 261 -17.02 4.07 3.81
N SER A 262 -18.03 3.20 3.89
CA SER A 262 -19.43 3.57 3.67
C SER A 262 -20.01 4.49 4.77
N SER A 263 -19.47 4.39 5.98
CA SER A 263 -19.91 5.19 7.14
C SER A 263 -19.21 6.55 7.23
N HIS A 264 -18.03 6.73 6.62
CA HIS A 264 -17.28 7.97 6.67
C HIS A 264 -17.51 8.87 5.44
N ASN A 265 -18.20 10.00 5.65
CA ASN A 265 -18.39 11.05 4.63
C ASN A 265 -17.12 11.86 4.28
N ASN A 266 -15.95 11.47 4.79
CA ASN A 266 -14.75 12.32 4.85
C ASN A 266 -13.54 11.75 4.08
N GLN A 267 -13.77 10.98 3.02
CA GLN A 267 -12.67 10.53 2.13
C GLN A 267 -12.03 11.73 1.43
N CYS A 268 -10.71 11.69 1.24
CA CYS A 268 -9.95 12.75 0.57
C CYS A 268 -10.11 14.14 1.22
N GLN A 269 -10.09 14.19 2.55
CA GLN A 269 -10.08 15.43 3.33
C GLN A 269 -8.68 15.91 3.69
#